data_AF-Q2UNJ2-F1
#
_entry.id   AF-Q2UNJ2-F1
#
_cell.length_a   1.000
_cell.length_b   1.000
_cell.length_c   1.000
_cell.angle_alpha   90.00
_cell.angle_beta   90.00
_cell.angle_gamma   90.00
#
_symmetry.space_group_name_H-M   'P 1'
#
loop_
_entity.id
_entity.type
_entity.pdbx_description
1 polymer ?
#
loop_
_entity_poly.entity_id
_entity_poly.type
_entity_poly.pdbx_seq_one_letter_code
_entity_poly.pdbx_strand_id
1 'polypeptide(L)'
;MIECIVRELSAVGLFVDNVHAECAPGQWEFVLPPADPVQAVDDLAKARHTITCVAESFGLRATLSPRPHTGKSPTGSHVHMSLNPVTQATQPLSDAFFAGVIAHLPSILVFCMSQVASYERVAAGCRACGVYATWGWYNKETPLRRMRDNRFEIRVMDGLANPYLALSSILAAGILGIQTKASLGTGVANGMDPAKLSADERDATGAHKVLPASLEESLAALECDQELIDLLNEQLVRVYLMIKRREADDFKAMDPSEQKRWLISEF
;
A
#
# COMPACT_ATOMS: atom_id res chain seq x y z
N MET A 1 20.56 -7.21 -17.57
CA MET A 1 19.38 -7.65 -16.80
C MET A 1 18.20 -6.69 -16.95
N ILE A 2 18.27 -5.42 -16.51
CA ILE A 2 17.10 -4.50 -16.53
C ILE A 2 16.48 -4.35 -17.93
N GLU A 3 17.28 -4.12 -18.97
CA GLU A 3 16.77 -4.05 -20.35
C GLU A 3 16.11 -5.36 -20.81
N CYS A 4 16.57 -6.51 -20.33
CA CYS A 4 15.97 -7.80 -20.61
C CYS A 4 14.60 -7.91 -19.93
N ILE A 5 14.47 -7.47 -18.67
CA ILE A 5 13.19 -7.39 -17.97
C ILE A 5 12.18 -6.58 -18.79
N VAL A 6 12.55 -5.39 -19.26
CA VAL A 6 11.66 -4.53 -20.07
C VAL A 6 11.20 -5.23 -21.35
N ARG A 7 12.11 -5.93 -22.04
CA ARG A 7 11.78 -6.69 -23.26
C ARG A 7 10.84 -7.85 -22.96
N GLU A 8 11.08 -8.63 -21.91
CA GLU A 8 10.24 -9.77 -21.55
C GLU A 8 8.85 -9.32 -21.06
N LEU A 9 8.77 -8.23 -20.28
CA LEU A 9 7.49 -7.60 -19.93
C LEU A 9 6.71 -7.22 -21.19
N SER A 10 7.36 -6.57 -22.15
CA SER A 10 6.74 -6.21 -23.43
C SER A 10 6.30 -7.44 -24.23
N ALA A 11 7.09 -8.52 -24.24
CA ALA A 11 6.78 -9.76 -24.93
C ALA A 11 5.54 -10.46 -24.37
N VAL A 12 5.29 -10.30 -23.06
CA VAL A 12 4.06 -10.77 -22.43
C VAL A 12 2.93 -9.73 -22.46
N GLY A 13 3.08 -8.60 -23.17
CA GLY A 13 2.04 -7.59 -23.35
C GLY A 13 1.95 -6.54 -22.25
N LEU A 14 2.97 -6.41 -21.41
CA LEU A 14 3.09 -5.37 -20.38
C LEU A 14 4.06 -4.28 -20.83
N PHE A 15 3.51 -3.18 -21.34
CA PHE A 15 4.30 -2.02 -21.78
C PHE A 15 4.49 -1.06 -20.62
N VAL A 16 5.63 -1.14 -19.94
CA VAL A 16 5.98 -0.25 -18.82
C VAL A 16 6.03 1.22 -19.25
N ASP A 17 5.44 2.11 -18.47
CA ASP A 17 5.46 3.56 -18.72
C ASP A 17 6.83 4.16 -18.43
N ASN A 18 7.52 3.64 -17.41
CA ASN A 18 8.82 4.13 -16.98
C ASN A 18 9.60 3.04 -16.22
N VAL A 19 10.93 3.15 -16.23
CA VAL A 19 11.85 2.34 -15.42
C VAL A 19 12.97 3.21 -14.91
N HIS A 20 13.24 3.17 -13.60
CA HIS A 20 14.35 3.90 -13.01
C HIS A 20 14.93 3.18 -11.79
N ALA A 21 16.19 3.50 -11.49
CA ALA A 21 16.78 3.14 -10.22
C ALA A 21 16.12 3.96 -9.10
N GLU A 22 15.97 3.35 -7.95
CA GLU A 22 15.42 3.95 -6.74
C GLU A 22 16.51 4.28 -5.72
N CYS A 23 16.12 4.80 -4.55
CA CYS A 23 17.07 5.32 -3.57
C CYS A 23 18.08 4.30 -3.00
N ALA A 24 17.71 3.02 -2.89
CA ALA A 24 18.62 1.99 -2.36
C ALA A 24 19.43 1.30 -3.48
N PRO A 25 20.69 0.89 -3.22
CA PRO A 25 21.47 0.13 -4.20
C PRO A 25 20.74 -1.15 -4.64
N GLY A 26 20.61 -1.33 -5.96
CA GLY A 26 19.90 -2.48 -6.53
C GLY A 26 18.37 -2.39 -6.47
N GLN A 27 17.81 -1.27 -6.00
CA GLN A 27 16.37 -1.00 -6.01
C GLN A 27 15.98 -0.40 -7.37
N TRP A 28 14.94 -0.95 -7.98
CA TRP A 28 14.42 -0.54 -9.28
C TRP A 28 12.89 -0.46 -9.21
N GLU A 29 12.33 0.54 -9.89
CA GLU A 29 10.89 0.69 -10.07
C GLU A 29 10.54 0.47 -11.54
N PHE A 30 9.49 -0.32 -11.77
CA PHE A 30 8.88 -0.55 -13.08
C PHE A 30 7.43 -0.05 -13.00
N VAL A 31 7.14 1.07 -13.67
CA VAL A 31 5.82 1.69 -13.62
C VAL A 31 4.92 0.99 -14.64
N LEU A 32 3.89 0.31 -14.16
CA LEU A 32 2.88 -0.32 -15.00
C LEU A 32 1.81 0.70 -15.42
N PRO A 33 1.27 0.59 -16.65
CA PRO A 33 0.20 1.45 -17.11
C PRO A 33 -1.09 1.19 -16.30
N PRO A 34 -1.98 2.19 -16.16
CA PRO A 34 -3.25 1.99 -15.47
C PRO A 34 -4.18 1.07 -16.27
N ALA A 35 -4.91 0.21 -15.56
CA ALA A 35 -5.94 -0.67 -16.11
C ALA A 35 -7.14 -0.73 -15.18
N ASP A 36 -8.21 -1.42 -15.61
CA ASP A 36 -9.35 -1.72 -14.74
C ASP A 36 -8.90 -2.54 -13.51
N PRO A 37 -9.59 -2.43 -12.36
CA PRO A 37 -9.09 -2.93 -11.07
C PRO A 37 -8.54 -4.37 -11.08
N VAL A 38 -9.28 -5.31 -11.67
CA VAL A 38 -8.84 -6.72 -11.73
C VAL A 38 -7.64 -6.87 -12.67
N GLN A 39 -7.71 -6.29 -13.87
CA GLN A 39 -6.62 -6.35 -14.84
C GLN A 39 -5.33 -5.73 -14.30
N ALA A 40 -5.40 -4.62 -13.56
CA ALA A 40 -4.24 -3.98 -12.95
C ALA A 40 -3.54 -4.91 -11.94
N VAL A 41 -4.30 -5.73 -11.21
CA VAL A 41 -3.74 -6.72 -10.29
C VAL A 41 -3.15 -7.91 -11.03
N ASP A 42 -3.82 -8.39 -12.08
CA ASP A 42 -3.31 -9.47 -12.95
C ASP A 42 -1.98 -9.06 -13.60
N ASP A 43 -1.92 -7.83 -14.12
CA ASP A 43 -0.73 -7.24 -14.73
C ASP A 43 0.41 -7.10 -13.72
N LEU A 44 0.10 -6.68 -12.47
CA LEU A 44 1.09 -6.64 -11.40
C LEU A 44 1.64 -8.03 -11.06
N ALA A 45 0.77 -9.05 -10.95
CA ALA A 45 1.20 -10.42 -10.66
C ALA A 45 2.10 -10.97 -11.78
N LYS A 46 1.70 -10.75 -13.03
CA LYS A 46 2.45 -11.12 -14.22
C LYS A 46 3.78 -10.38 -14.33
N ALA A 47 3.82 -9.09 -14.00
CA ALA A 47 5.04 -8.31 -13.97
C ALA A 47 6.02 -8.86 -12.93
N ARG A 48 5.55 -9.09 -11.69
CA ARG A 48 6.37 -9.66 -10.60
C ARG A 48 6.97 -11.00 -11.01
N HIS A 49 6.15 -11.90 -11.57
CA HIS A 49 6.63 -13.21 -12.03
C HIS A 49 7.70 -13.07 -13.13
N THR A 50 7.44 -12.24 -14.14
CA THR A 50 8.39 -12.01 -15.26
C THR A 50 9.71 -11.44 -14.75
N ILE A 51 9.67 -10.44 -13.86
CA ILE A 51 10.85 -9.83 -13.24
C ILE A 51 11.67 -10.89 -12.48
N THR A 52 11.01 -11.73 -11.68
CA THR A 52 11.67 -12.79 -10.91
C THR A 52 12.34 -13.81 -11.82
N CYS A 53 11.66 -14.31 -12.85
CA CYS A 53 12.25 -15.27 -13.79
C CYS A 53 13.46 -14.72 -14.53
N VAL A 54 13.41 -13.45 -14.96
CA VAL A 54 14.56 -12.81 -15.61
C VAL A 54 15.69 -12.58 -14.61
N ALA A 55 15.42 -12.17 -13.37
CA ALA A 55 16.48 -12.04 -12.37
C ALA A 55 17.19 -13.38 -12.13
N GLU A 56 16.43 -14.47 -12.00
CA GLU A 56 16.94 -15.82 -11.79
C GLU A 56 17.79 -16.31 -12.97
N SER A 57 17.41 -15.99 -14.21
CA SER A 57 18.21 -16.35 -15.40
C SER A 57 19.57 -15.65 -15.46
N PHE A 58 19.75 -14.55 -14.70
CA PHE A 58 21.02 -13.86 -14.52
C PHE A 58 21.75 -14.27 -13.22
N GLY A 59 21.27 -15.29 -12.51
CA GLY A 59 21.85 -15.75 -11.24
C GLY A 59 21.60 -14.78 -10.07
N LEU A 60 20.57 -13.94 -10.16
CA LEU A 60 20.19 -12.96 -9.16
C LEU A 60 18.81 -13.28 -8.60
N ARG A 61 18.46 -12.68 -7.45
CA ARG A 61 17.14 -12.79 -6.83
C ARG A 61 16.48 -11.41 -6.80
N ALA A 62 15.36 -11.26 -7.50
CA ALA A 62 14.47 -10.13 -7.28
C ALA A 62 13.71 -10.38 -5.98
N THR A 63 13.56 -9.34 -5.15
CA THR A 63 12.81 -9.42 -3.90
C THR A 63 11.94 -8.20 -3.69
N LEU A 64 10.74 -8.45 -3.19
CA LEU A 64 9.74 -7.49 -2.76
C LEU A 64 9.73 -7.28 -1.24
N SER A 65 10.73 -7.82 -0.54
CA SER A 65 10.94 -7.55 0.88
C SER A 65 10.86 -6.04 1.15
N PRO A 66 10.06 -5.60 2.14
CA PRO A 66 9.88 -4.18 2.44
C PRO A 66 11.19 -3.47 2.76
N ARG A 67 12.17 -4.18 3.32
CA ARG A 67 13.46 -3.61 3.70
C ARG A 67 14.60 -4.65 3.66
N PRO A 68 15.11 -5.02 2.48
CA PRO A 68 16.16 -6.03 2.36
C PRO A 68 17.50 -5.56 2.95
N HIS A 69 17.74 -4.25 3.04
CA HIS A 69 18.95 -3.68 3.64
C HIS A 69 18.59 -2.73 4.79
N THR A 70 19.04 -3.06 6.00
CA THR A 70 18.85 -2.22 7.17
C THR A 70 19.48 -0.85 6.94
N GLY A 71 18.77 0.22 7.31
CA GLY A 71 19.24 1.60 7.12
C GLY A 71 19.17 2.13 5.69
N LYS A 72 18.70 1.34 4.72
CA LYS A 72 18.38 1.81 3.36
C LYS A 72 16.90 2.09 3.21
N SER A 73 16.56 2.79 2.12
CA SER A 73 15.18 3.10 1.74
C SER A 73 14.36 1.82 1.60
N PRO A 74 13.11 1.81 2.09
CA PRO A 74 12.24 0.65 1.95
C PRO A 74 11.67 0.54 0.53
N THR A 75 11.11 -0.62 0.23
CA THR A 75 10.32 -0.90 -0.98
C THR A 75 8.84 -0.79 -0.66
N GLY A 76 8.08 -0.11 -1.52
CA GLY A 76 6.62 -0.07 -1.50
C GLY A 76 6.04 -0.60 -2.81
N SER A 77 4.72 -0.75 -2.85
CA SER A 77 3.96 -1.10 -4.05
C SER A 77 2.78 -0.13 -4.15
N HIS A 78 3.08 1.14 -4.43
CA HIS A 78 2.08 2.21 -4.36
C HIS A 78 0.93 1.97 -5.36
N VAL A 79 -0.29 2.24 -4.92
CA VAL A 79 -1.50 2.06 -5.73
C VAL A 79 -1.97 3.42 -6.22
N HIS A 80 -1.85 3.68 -7.52
CA HIS A 80 -2.48 4.83 -8.14
C HIS A 80 -3.92 4.50 -8.51
N MET A 81 -4.88 5.16 -7.86
CA MET A 81 -6.30 4.91 -8.07
C MET A 81 -6.99 6.15 -8.61
N SER A 82 -7.85 5.94 -9.60
CA SER A 82 -8.72 6.98 -10.16
C SER A 82 -10.16 6.52 -10.22
N LEU A 83 -11.09 7.44 -9.90
CA LEU A 83 -12.51 7.22 -10.17
C LEU A 83 -12.84 7.78 -11.56
N ASN A 84 -13.36 6.90 -12.44
CA ASN A 84 -13.66 7.19 -13.84
C ASN A 84 -15.05 6.62 -14.24
N PRO A 85 -15.69 7.15 -15.30
CA PRO A 85 -15.25 8.30 -16.09
C PRO A 85 -15.34 9.58 -15.26
N VAL A 86 -14.40 10.52 -15.48
CA VAL A 86 -14.37 11.83 -14.79
C VAL A 86 -15.72 12.56 -14.90
N THR A 87 -16.46 12.31 -15.99
CA THR A 87 -17.80 12.88 -16.23
C THR A 87 -18.87 12.40 -15.25
N GLN A 88 -18.69 11.25 -14.61
CA GLN A 88 -19.57 10.70 -13.57
C GLN A 88 -18.93 10.76 -12.18
N ALA A 89 -17.59 10.68 -12.11
CA ALA A 89 -16.79 10.86 -10.92
C ALA A 89 -16.56 12.36 -10.63
N THR A 90 -17.64 13.05 -10.27
CA THR A 90 -17.56 14.44 -9.78
C THR A 90 -16.57 14.53 -8.62
N GLN A 91 -15.94 15.69 -8.43
CA GLN A 91 -15.01 15.91 -7.32
C GLN A 91 -15.61 15.51 -5.95
N PRO A 92 -16.89 15.81 -5.63
CA PRO A 92 -17.52 15.31 -4.41
C PRO A 92 -17.57 13.79 -4.27
N LEU A 93 -17.77 13.05 -5.36
CA LEU A 93 -17.79 11.58 -5.33
C LEU A 93 -16.39 11.02 -5.07
N SER A 94 -15.38 11.58 -5.74
CA SER A 94 -13.96 11.24 -5.50
C SER A 94 -13.55 11.56 -4.07
N ASP A 95 -13.90 12.75 -3.58
CA ASP A 95 -13.59 13.18 -2.22
C ASP A 95 -14.25 12.24 -1.20
N ALA A 96 -15.52 11.89 -1.38
CA ALA A 96 -16.22 10.95 -0.51
C ALA A 96 -15.56 9.56 -0.52
N PHE A 97 -15.16 9.07 -1.70
CA PHE A 97 -14.45 7.81 -1.82
C PHE A 97 -13.14 7.82 -1.01
N PHE A 98 -12.26 8.79 -1.26
CA PHE A 98 -10.98 8.83 -0.56
C PHE A 98 -11.11 9.19 0.92
N ALA A 99 -12.18 9.90 1.31
CA ALA A 99 -12.51 10.11 2.73
C ALA A 99 -12.82 8.77 3.42
N GLY A 100 -13.56 7.88 2.77
CA GLY A 100 -13.78 6.51 3.24
C GLY A 100 -12.48 5.71 3.36
N VAL A 101 -11.63 5.76 2.34
CA VAL A 101 -10.30 5.10 2.38
C VAL A 101 -9.48 5.59 3.58
N ILE A 102 -9.50 6.89 3.92
CA ILE A 102 -8.80 7.44 5.08
C ILE A 102 -9.43 6.99 6.40
N ALA A 103 -10.76 7.00 6.50
CA ALA A 103 -11.48 6.63 7.70
C ALA A 103 -11.16 5.19 8.14
N HIS A 104 -11.17 4.26 7.17
CA HIS A 104 -10.87 2.84 7.36
C HIS A 104 -9.39 2.51 7.16
N LEU A 105 -8.51 3.51 6.97
CA LEU A 105 -7.10 3.27 6.66
C LEU A 105 -6.40 2.36 7.70
N PRO A 106 -6.60 2.52 9.03
CA PRO A 106 -6.06 1.59 10.02
C PRO A 106 -6.45 0.13 9.80
N SER A 107 -7.69 -0.12 9.40
CA SER A 107 -8.24 -1.46 9.20
C SER A 107 -7.78 -2.07 7.89
N ILE A 108 -7.60 -1.26 6.83
CA ILE A 108 -7.09 -1.78 5.54
C ILE A 108 -5.58 -2.07 5.57
N LEU A 109 -4.83 -1.52 6.54
CA LEU A 109 -3.38 -1.73 6.65
C LEU A 109 -3.02 -3.21 6.74
N VAL A 110 -3.83 -4.04 7.40
CA VAL A 110 -3.54 -5.48 7.51
C VAL A 110 -3.55 -6.20 6.15
N PHE A 111 -4.23 -5.65 5.14
CA PHE A 111 -4.21 -6.17 3.77
C PHE A 111 -3.06 -5.58 2.94
N CYS A 112 -2.75 -4.30 3.14
CA CYS A 112 -1.72 -3.56 2.42
C CYS A 112 -0.28 -3.80 2.93
N MET A 113 -0.15 -4.08 4.23
CA MET A 113 1.08 -4.33 4.99
C MET A 113 0.87 -5.63 5.76
N SER A 114 0.92 -6.74 5.02
CA SER A 114 0.33 -8.01 5.45
C SER A 114 1.24 -8.90 6.30
N GLN A 115 2.46 -8.45 6.59
CA GLN A 115 3.47 -9.19 7.36
C GLN A 115 4.10 -8.32 8.44
N VAL A 116 4.72 -8.93 9.46
CA VAL A 116 5.43 -8.21 10.51
C VAL A 116 6.51 -7.28 9.93
N ALA A 117 7.26 -7.76 8.94
CA ALA A 117 8.30 -6.99 8.27
C ALA A 117 7.78 -5.79 7.46
N SER A 118 6.49 -5.78 7.08
CA SER A 118 5.86 -4.63 6.41
C SER A 118 5.94 -3.36 7.25
N TYR A 119 5.82 -3.49 8.57
CA TYR A 119 5.77 -2.35 9.49
C TYR A 119 7.14 -1.70 9.73
N GLU A 120 8.24 -2.30 9.24
CA GLU A 120 9.53 -1.61 9.16
C GLU A 120 9.48 -0.33 8.31
N ARG A 121 8.51 -0.25 7.37
CA ARG A 121 8.28 0.93 6.52
C ARG A 121 7.70 2.11 7.29
N VAL A 122 6.94 1.85 8.35
CA VAL A 122 6.26 2.88 9.16
C VAL A 122 6.89 3.07 10.53
N ALA A 123 7.91 2.28 10.88
CA ALA A 123 8.69 2.43 12.10
C ALA A 123 9.26 3.86 12.26
N ALA A 124 9.48 4.27 13.52
CA ALA A 124 9.79 5.65 13.92
C ALA A 124 10.95 6.32 13.16
N GLY A 125 11.89 5.55 12.59
CA GLY A 125 13.04 6.04 11.81
C GLY A 125 12.92 5.91 10.27
N CYS A 126 11.80 5.42 9.74
CA CYS A 126 11.58 5.30 8.30
C CYS A 126 10.37 6.12 7.83
N ARG A 127 9.21 5.92 8.48
CA ARG A 127 7.96 6.67 8.24
C ARG A 127 7.63 6.90 6.76
N ALA A 128 7.92 5.92 5.90
CA ALA A 128 7.89 6.09 4.45
C ALA A 128 6.50 6.46 3.91
N CYS A 129 5.43 6.18 4.68
CA CYS A 129 4.04 6.44 4.33
C CYS A 129 3.34 7.41 5.29
N GLY A 130 4.08 8.11 6.16
CA GLY A 130 3.52 8.88 7.26
C GLY A 130 3.04 8.01 8.43
N VAL A 131 2.57 8.66 9.50
CA VAL A 131 2.13 7.99 10.75
C VAL A 131 0.68 8.33 11.14
N TYR A 132 0.02 9.19 10.36
CA TYR A 132 -1.36 9.60 10.57
C TYR A 132 -2.21 9.24 9.35
N ALA A 133 -3.46 8.84 9.58
CA ALA A 133 -4.44 8.64 8.52
C ALA A 133 -4.88 10.01 7.98
N THR A 134 -4.27 10.42 6.86
CA THR A 134 -4.52 11.72 6.25
C THR A 134 -4.11 11.71 4.78
N TRP A 135 -4.28 12.83 4.11
CA TRP A 135 -3.87 13.04 2.74
C TRP A 135 -3.25 14.42 2.54
N GLY A 136 -2.59 14.62 1.40
CA GLY A 136 -2.13 15.94 1.00
C GLY A 136 -1.91 16.07 -0.50
N TRP A 137 -2.07 17.29 -1.02
CA TRP A 137 -1.78 17.61 -2.41
C TRP A 137 -0.29 17.44 -2.70
N TYR A 138 0.05 16.48 -3.56
CA TYR A 138 1.42 16.12 -3.92
C TYR A 138 2.33 15.75 -2.73
N ASN A 139 1.79 15.65 -1.51
CA ASN A 139 2.55 15.46 -0.29
C ASN A 139 2.96 13.99 -0.07
N LYS A 140 4.26 13.71 -0.24
CA LYS A 140 4.86 12.39 0.02
C LYS A 140 5.09 12.10 1.52
N GLU A 141 4.70 12.99 2.43
CA GLU A 141 4.72 12.72 3.87
C GLU A 141 3.40 12.10 4.37
N THR A 142 2.41 11.97 3.49
CA THR A 142 1.08 11.41 3.82
C THR A 142 0.87 10.03 3.17
N PRO A 143 0.01 9.17 3.76
CA PRO A 143 -0.26 7.85 3.19
C PRO A 143 -1.08 7.92 1.90
N LEU A 144 -1.92 8.95 1.75
CA LEU A 144 -2.69 9.23 0.54
C LEU A 144 -2.23 10.55 -0.09
N ARG A 145 -1.55 10.46 -1.23
CA ARG A 145 -1.08 11.64 -1.95
C ARG A 145 -2.02 11.97 -3.10
N ARG A 146 -2.68 13.13 -3.04
CA ARG A 146 -3.58 13.58 -4.11
C ARG A 146 -2.77 14.10 -5.29
N MET A 147 -3.01 13.53 -6.47
CA MET A 147 -2.30 13.86 -7.72
C MET A 147 -3.17 14.66 -8.68
N ARG A 148 -4.48 14.43 -8.67
CA ARG A 148 -5.52 15.17 -9.42
C ARG A 148 -6.81 15.13 -8.61
N ASP A 149 -7.84 15.84 -9.05
CA ASP A 149 -9.14 15.86 -8.36
C ASP A 149 -9.73 14.45 -8.17
N ASN A 150 -9.58 13.58 -9.17
CA ASN A 150 -10.08 12.22 -9.15
C ASN A 150 -8.99 11.15 -8.96
N ARG A 151 -7.74 11.51 -8.63
CA ARG A 151 -6.60 10.57 -8.59
C ARG A 151 -5.75 10.73 -7.34
N PHE A 152 -5.59 9.63 -6.61
CA PHE A 152 -4.70 9.52 -5.47
C PHE A 152 -3.67 8.42 -5.67
N GLU A 153 -2.52 8.58 -5.04
CA GLU A 153 -1.50 7.57 -4.82
C GLU A 153 -1.61 7.09 -3.36
N ILE A 154 -1.93 5.81 -3.17
CA ILE A 154 -2.02 5.16 -1.87
C ILE A 154 -0.67 4.47 -1.62
N ARG A 155 0.07 4.95 -0.61
CA ARG A 155 1.50 4.65 -0.44
C ARG A 155 1.78 3.53 0.56
N VAL A 156 0.76 3.15 1.32
CA VAL A 156 0.88 2.16 2.41
C VAL A 156 1.09 0.74 1.92
N MET A 157 0.65 0.38 0.72
CA MET A 157 0.82 -0.98 0.20
C MET A 157 2.30 -1.31 -0.06
N ASP A 158 2.71 -2.53 0.31
CA ASP A 158 4.02 -3.08 -0.02
C ASP A 158 3.92 -4.34 -0.88
N GLY A 159 5.09 -4.89 -1.19
CA GLY A 159 5.21 -6.02 -2.10
C GLY A 159 4.75 -7.37 -1.51
N LEU A 160 4.59 -7.49 -0.19
CA LEU A 160 4.18 -8.71 0.50
C LEU A 160 2.65 -8.87 0.55
N ALA A 161 1.90 -7.79 0.28
CA ALA A 161 0.45 -7.84 0.22
C ALA A 161 -0.05 -8.78 -0.89
N ASN A 162 -1.14 -9.51 -0.62
CA ASN A 162 -1.96 -10.08 -1.69
C ASN A 162 -2.68 -8.92 -2.39
N PRO A 163 -2.35 -8.61 -3.66
CA PRO A 163 -2.85 -7.40 -4.32
C PRO A 163 -4.36 -7.43 -4.57
N TYR A 164 -4.99 -8.60 -4.67
CA TYR A 164 -6.44 -8.72 -4.81
C TYR A 164 -7.15 -8.33 -3.51
N LEU A 165 -6.67 -8.83 -2.36
CA LEU A 165 -7.26 -8.51 -1.06
C LEU A 165 -7.01 -7.04 -0.67
N ALA A 166 -5.80 -6.53 -0.95
CA ALA A 166 -5.47 -5.13 -0.73
C ALA A 166 -6.33 -4.18 -1.57
N LEU A 167 -6.49 -4.47 -2.87
CA LEU A 167 -7.33 -3.66 -3.73
C LEU A 167 -8.82 -3.74 -3.34
N SER A 168 -9.28 -4.94 -2.96
CA SER A 168 -10.66 -5.13 -2.49
C SER A 168 -10.95 -4.32 -1.22
N SER A 169 -10.04 -4.29 -0.25
CA SER A 169 -10.23 -3.51 0.99
C SER A 169 -10.20 -2.00 0.74
N ILE A 170 -9.34 -1.52 -0.16
CA ILE A 170 -9.34 -0.11 -0.58
C ILE A 170 -10.66 0.26 -1.25
N LEU A 171 -11.14 -0.56 -2.19
CA LEU A 171 -12.42 -0.33 -2.88
C LEU A 171 -13.60 -0.36 -1.91
N ALA A 172 -13.63 -1.33 -1.00
CA ALA A 172 -14.66 -1.44 0.03
C ALA A 172 -14.69 -0.18 0.92
N ALA A 173 -13.55 0.24 1.46
CA ALA A 173 -13.45 1.46 2.26
C ALA A 173 -13.91 2.70 1.49
N GLY A 174 -13.57 2.81 0.21
CA GLY A 174 -14.01 3.94 -0.60
C GLY A 174 -15.51 3.91 -0.93
N ILE A 175 -16.10 2.72 -1.13
CA ILE A 175 -17.56 2.57 -1.29
C ILE A 175 -18.29 3.02 -0.02
N LEU A 176 -17.79 2.66 1.17
CA LEU A 176 -18.35 3.14 2.45
C LEU A 176 -18.30 4.67 2.54
N GLY A 177 -17.20 5.28 2.11
CA GLY A 177 -17.08 6.74 2.02
C GLY A 177 -18.13 7.38 1.13
N ILE A 178 -18.42 6.79 -0.04
CA ILE A 178 -19.49 7.24 -0.93
C ILE A 178 -20.87 7.08 -0.27
N GLN A 179 -21.15 5.93 0.34
CA GLN A 179 -22.44 5.63 0.99
C GLN A 179 -22.74 6.59 2.14
N THR A 180 -21.71 6.93 2.93
CA THR A 180 -21.80 7.85 4.07
C THR A 180 -21.67 9.32 3.67
N LYS A 181 -21.37 9.61 2.39
CA LYS A 181 -21.04 10.96 1.88
C LYS A 181 -19.94 11.62 2.72
N ALA A 182 -18.92 10.85 3.05
CA ALA A 182 -17.84 11.28 3.91
C ALA A 182 -17.15 12.53 3.36
N SER A 183 -16.74 13.43 4.25
CA SER A 183 -15.99 14.63 3.88
C SER A 183 -14.49 14.34 3.93
N LEU A 184 -13.78 14.68 2.86
CA LEU A 184 -12.34 14.49 2.77
C LEU A 184 -11.54 15.50 3.63
N GLY A 185 -12.16 16.63 3.99
CA GLY A 185 -11.51 17.71 4.73
C GLY A 185 -10.43 18.44 3.92
N THR A 186 -9.59 19.21 4.61
CA THR A 186 -8.60 20.11 3.99
C THR A 186 -7.33 19.38 3.52
N GLY A 187 -6.93 18.33 4.24
CA GLY A 187 -5.65 17.65 4.04
C GLY A 187 -4.45 18.47 4.53
N VAL A 188 -3.29 17.82 4.54
CA VAL A 188 -2.02 18.40 4.97
C VAL A 188 -1.32 19.08 3.78
N ALA A 189 -0.80 20.28 3.99
CA ALA A 189 -0.11 21.04 2.95
C ALA A 189 1.14 20.30 2.42
N ASN A 190 1.47 20.55 1.16
CA ASN A 190 2.59 19.89 0.49
C ASN A 190 3.93 20.11 1.23
N GLY A 191 4.71 19.03 1.39
CA GLY A 191 6.01 19.06 2.05
C GLY A 191 5.97 19.15 3.57
N MET A 192 4.78 19.23 4.18
CA MET A 192 4.64 19.18 5.63
C MET A 192 4.48 17.75 6.12
N ASP A 193 5.31 17.36 7.09
CA ASP A 193 5.19 16.11 7.83
C ASP A 193 4.10 16.27 8.91
N PRO A 194 3.00 15.48 8.86
CA PRO A 194 1.94 15.55 9.85
C PRO A 194 2.42 15.33 11.30
N ALA A 195 3.53 14.61 11.50
CA ALA A 195 4.12 14.40 12.81
C ALA A 195 4.83 15.63 13.40
N LYS A 196 5.11 16.64 12.58
CA LYS A 196 5.72 17.92 13.00
C LYS A 196 4.69 19.02 13.24
N LEU A 197 3.43 18.76 12.93
CA LEU A 197 2.32 19.67 13.20
C LEU A 197 1.99 19.70 14.71
N SER A 198 1.46 20.82 15.17
CA SER A 198 0.79 20.91 16.46
C SER A 198 -0.50 20.08 16.49
N ALA A 199 -1.09 19.88 17.67
CA ALA A 199 -2.37 19.16 17.79
C ALA A 199 -3.50 19.87 17.03
N ASP A 200 -3.62 21.19 17.19
CA ASP A 200 -4.66 21.99 16.53
C ASP A 200 -4.51 21.96 15.00
N GLU A 201 -3.28 22.02 14.49
CA GLU A 201 -3.01 21.90 13.05
C GLU A 201 -3.33 20.50 12.51
N ARG A 202 -3.05 19.43 13.29
CA ARG A 202 -3.45 18.07 12.92
C ARG A 202 -4.96 17.93 12.85
N ASP A 203 -5.69 18.47 13.82
CA ASP A 203 -7.15 18.42 13.83
C ASP A 203 -7.73 19.19 12.64
N ALA A 204 -7.23 20.39 12.36
CA ALA A 204 -7.65 21.21 11.22
C ALA A 204 -7.38 20.58 9.85
N THR A 205 -6.37 19.71 9.75
CA THR A 205 -5.97 19.03 8.51
C THR A 205 -6.46 17.58 8.42
N GLY A 206 -7.20 17.10 9.43
CA GLY A 206 -7.69 15.71 9.49
C GLY A 206 -6.61 14.68 9.80
N ALA A 207 -5.42 15.09 10.26
CA ALA A 207 -4.30 14.22 10.59
C ALA A 207 -4.25 13.85 12.08
N HIS A 208 -5.39 13.52 12.69
CA HIS A 208 -5.48 13.24 14.13
C HIS A 208 -5.47 11.75 14.49
N LYS A 209 -5.82 10.86 13.54
CA LYS A 209 -5.85 9.41 13.75
C LYS A 209 -4.46 8.82 13.47
N VAL A 210 -3.81 8.27 14.49
CA VAL A 210 -2.52 7.57 14.34
C VAL A 210 -2.76 6.22 13.63
N LEU A 211 -1.89 5.88 12.69
CA LEU A 211 -1.91 4.59 12.01
C LEU A 211 -1.29 3.49 12.89
N PRO A 212 -1.80 2.25 12.82
CA PRO A 212 -1.14 1.09 13.40
C PRO A 212 0.35 1.01 13.07
N ALA A 213 1.18 0.83 14.09
CA ALA A 213 2.63 0.69 13.98
C ALA A 213 3.08 -0.78 13.94
N SER A 214 2.14 -1.72 14.04
CA SER A 214 2.42 -3.16 13.99
C SER A 214 1.30 -3.94 13.29
N LEU A 215 1.61 -5.17 12.87
CA LEU A 215 0.62 -6.11 12.33
C LEU A 215 -0.48 -6.40 13.35
N GLU A 216 -0.11 -6.54 14.62
CA GLU A 216 -1.03 -6.79 15.73
C GLU A 216 -2.04 -5.65 15.92
N GLU A 217 -1.57 -4.40 15.88
CA GLU A 217 -2.45 -3.23 15.92
C GLU A 217 -3.38 -3.14 14.70
N SER A 218 -2.92 -3.53 13.52
CA SER A 218 -3.78 -3.53 12.31
C SER A 218 -4.81 -4.65 12.32
N LEU A 219 -4.46 -5.82 12.88
CA LEU A 219 -5.41 -6.90 13.13
C LEU A 219 -6.51 -6.45 14.09
N ALA A 220 -6.12 -5.81 15.20
CA ALA A 220 -7.07 -5.26 16.17
C ALA A 220 -7.93 -4.13 15.58
N ALA A 221 -7.35 -3.29 14.72
CA ALA A 221 -8.10 -2.25 14.02
C ALA A 221 -9.18 -2.84 13.10
N LEU A 222 -8.84 -3.87 12.32
CA LEU A 222 -9.82 -4.55 11.45
C LEU A 222 -10.93 -5.23 12.26
N GLU A 223 -10.62 -5.86 13.40
CA GLU A 223 -11.63 -6.50 14.26
C GLU A 223 -12.68 -5.53 14.82
N CYS A 224 -12.32 -4.26 14.96
CA CYS A 224 -13.21 -3.21 15.44
C CYS A 224 -14.00 -2.52 14.30
N ASP A 225 -13.77 -2.86 13.04
CA ASP A 225 -14.31 -2.17 11.87
C ASP A 225 -15.45 -2.96 11.21
N GLN A 226 -16.60 -2.98 11.87
CA GLN A 226 -17.74 -3.79 11.44
C GLN A 226 -18.24 -3.41 10.04
N GLU A 227 -18.24 -2.11 9.70
CA GLU A 227 -18.70 -1.63 8.39
C GLU A 227 -17.83 -2.21 7.25
N LEU A 228 -16.51 -2.22 7.45
CA LEU A 228 -15.58 -2.81 6.48
C LEU A 228 -15.70 -4.33 6.43
N ILE A 229 -15.86 -4.99 7.59
CA ILE A 229 -16.07 -6.45 7.68
C ILE A 229 -17.32 -6.87 6.90
N ASP A 230 -18.43 -6.19 7.12
CA ASP A 230 -19.72 -6.50 6.49
C ASP A 230 -19.62 -6.37 4.96
N LEU A 231 -18.91 -5.35 4.48
CA LEU A 231 -18.75 -5.13 3.05
C LEU A 231 -17.78 -6.11 2.38
N LEU A 232 -16.72 -6.56 3.09
CA LEU A 232 -15.74 -7.52 2.56
C LEU A 232 -16.17 -8.98 2.64
N ASN A 233 -17.12 -9.31 3.53
CA ASN A 233 -17.54 -10.64 3.98
C ASN A 233 -16.87 -11.08 5.30
N GLU A 234 -17.71 -11.31 6.32
CA GLU A 234 -17.30 -11.73 7.67
C GLU A 234 -16.49 -13.04 7.68
N GLN A 235 -16.88 -14.04 6.90
CA GLN A 235 -16.18 -15.33 6.87
C GLN A 235 -14.78 -15.17 6.28
N LEU A 236 -14.63 -14.38 5.20
CA LEU A 236 -13.34 -14.06 4.61
C LEU A 236 -12.43 -13.36 5.62
N VAL A 237 -12.95 -12.31 6.29
CA VAL A 237 -12.16 -11.56 7.28
C VAL A 237 -11.75 -12.44 8.46
N ARG A 238 -12.68 -13.24 9.00
CA ARG A 238 -12.38 -14.17 10.10
C ARG A 238 -11.24 -15.13 9.75
N VAL A 239 -11.30 -15.74 8.55
CA VAL A 239 -10.23 -16.65 8.10
C VAL A 239 -8.91 -15.91 7.90
N TYR A 240 -8.96 -14.72 7.30
CA TYR A 240 -7.77 -13.90 7.10
C TYR A 240 -7.09 -13.53 8.42
N LEU A 241 -7.85 -13.07 9.42
CA LEU A 241 -7.34 -12.76 10.77
C LEU A 241 -6.66 -13.98 11.42
N MET A 242 -7.27 -15.17 11.34
CA MET A 242 -6.69 -16.40 11.87
C MET A 242 -5.36 -16.75 11.20
N ILE A 243 -5.30 -16.68 9.87
CA ILE A 243 -4.08 -16.95 9.11
C ILE A 243 -2.98 -15.95 9.48
N LYS A 244 -3.29 -14.65 9.51
CA LYS A 244 -2.30 -13.61 9.80
C LYS A 244 -1.76 -13.65 11.22
N ARG A 245 -2.58 -14.03 12.20
CA ARG A 245 -2.09 -14.31 13.56
C ARG A 245 -1.13 -15.48 13.58
N ARG A 246 -1.48 -16.57 12.90
CA ARG A 246 -0.63 -17.75 12.84
C ARG A 246 0.71 -17.45 12.15
N GLU A 247 0.67 -16.77 11.00
CA GLU A 247 1.87 -16.31 10.30
C GLU A 247 2.74 -15.42 11.20
N ALA A 248 2.13 -14.50 11.96
CA ALA A 248 2.87 -13.64 12.88
C ALA A 248 3.52 -14.43 14.02
N ASP A 249 2.85 -15.43 14.59
CA ASP A 249 3.40 -16.29 15.64
C ASP A 249 4.54 -17.16 15.13
N ASP A 250 4.38 -17.77 13.95
CA ASP A 250 5.42 -18.56 13.29
C ASP A 250 6.65 -17.68 12.97
N PHE A 251 6.43 -16.45 12.47
CA PHE A 251 7.51 -15.50 12.19
C PHE A 251 8.22 -15.06 13.48
N LYS A 252 7.48 -14.74 14.55
CA LYS A 252 8.04 -14.39 15.87
C LYS A 252 8.92 -15.49 16.46
N ALA A 253 8.66 -16.77 16.13
CA ALA A 253 9.45 -17.90 16.58
C ALA A 253 10.77 -18.10 15.82
N MET A 254 10.93 -17.50 14.63
CA MET A 254 12.16 -17.57 13.82
C MET A 254 13.23 -16.61 14.33
N ASP A 255 14.50 -16.96 14.12
CA ASP A 255 15.62 -16.02 14.34
C ASP A 255 15.54 -14.84 13.35
N PRO A 256 15.88 -13.59 13.74
CA PRO A 256 15.82 -12.44 12.85
C PRO A 256 16.60 -12.59 11.53
N SER A 257 17.72 -13.33 11.53
CA SER A 257 18.48 -13.60 10.30
C SER A 257 17.79 -14.63 9.40
N GLU A 258 17.04 -15.56 9.99
CA GLU A 258 16.22 -16.53 9.28
C GLU A 258 14.98 -15.86 8.67
N GLN A 259 14.26 -15.06 9.45
CA GLN A 259 13.15 -14.22 8.99
C GLN A 259 13.50 -13.44 7.72
N LYS A 260 14.63 -12.75 7.75
CA LYS A 260 15.10 -11.94 6.62
C LYS A 260 15.45 -12.79 5.41
N ARG A 261 16.13 -13.92 5.59
CA ARG A 261 16.47 -14.84 4.48
C ARG A 261 15.23 -15.43 3.86
N TRP A 262 14.27 -15.85 4.68
CA TRP A 262 12.99 -16.38 4.24
C TRP A 262 12.20 -15.36 3.43
N LEU A 263 12.10 -14.11 3.89
CA LEU A 263 11.41 -13.06 3.13
C LEU A 263 12.06 -12.79 1.77
N ILE A 264 13.38 -12.80 1.68
CA ILE A 264 14.11 -12.58 0.41
C ILE A 264 13.99 -13.80 -0.52
N SER A 265 13.90 -15.01 0.04
CA SER A 265 13.77 -16.24 -0.74
C SER A 265 12.36 -16.51 -1.22
N GLU A 266 11.34 -16.03 -0.51
CA GLU A 266 9.94 -16.23 -0.88
C GLU A 266 9.37 -15.07 -1.72
N PHE A 267 9.77 -13.83 -1.43
CA PHE A 267 9.17 -12.62 -2.01
C PHE A 267 10.19 -11.73 -2.71
#